data_AF-A0A7S2CPD5-F1
#
_entry.id   AF-A0A7S2CPD5-F1
#
_cell.length_a   1.000
_cell.length_b   1.000
_cell.length_c   1.000
_cell.angle_alpha   90.00
_cell.angle_beta   90.00
_cell.angle_gamma   90.00
#
_symmetry.space_group_name_H-M   'P 1'
#
loop_
_entity.id
_entity.type
_entity.pdbx_description
1 polymer ?
#
loop_
_entity_poly.entity_id
_entity_poly.type
_entity_poly.pdbx_seq_one_letter_code
_entity_poly.pdbx_strand_id
1 'polypeptide(L)'
;CEYDLYIKMALKGYDAISRDEIPNDKNNIPMTTNNSRIVLLVAALSACAAGLMLRQNLLAETQGGSDLAEGPSKFVVDSLPVDSGASAKTVGLFSSLLMARDSDRFLFGHQNDNFLGQYFRDDVGKAGHSDVMNATGSYPGLFGFDWLDVLENGLDFTEHVKFAYGEGAVIEFDWKPYNPETGGDSNDVSGKPCSKLRDGKKKEIDTYTGWMDIIAGDIRKFTDED
;
A
#
# COMPACT_ATOMS: atom_id res chain seq x y z
N CYS A 1 -19.22 7.20 7.19
CA CYS A 1 -19.01 8.63 6.90
C CYS A 1 -17.68 9.20 7.42
N GLU A 2 -16.81 8.40 8.06
CA GLU A 2 -15.46 8.82 8.49
C GLU A 2 -14.39 8.26 7.55
N TYR A 3 -14.57 7.02 7.08
CA TYR A 3 -13.75 6.33 6.08
C TYR A 3 -13.65 7.03 4.72
N ASP A 4 -14.75 7.61 4.25
CA ASP A 4 -14.82 8.32 2.97
C ASP A 4 -13.95 9.59 2.97
N LEU A 5 -13.62 10.13 4.16
CA LEU A 5 -12.74 11.28 4.33
C LEU A 5 -11.27 10.88 4.26
N TYR A 6 -10.86 9.81 4.93
CA TYR A 6 -9.47 9.31 4.86
C TYR A 6 -9.11 8.89 3.43
N ILE A 7 -10.03 8.22 2.73
CA ILE A 7 -9.88 7.91 1.30
C ILE A 7 -9.77 9.20 0.49
N LYS A 8 -10.64 10.19 0.70
CA LYS A 8 -10.56 11.48 -0.01
C LYS A 8 -9.29 12.28 0.31
N MET A 9 -8.73 12.17 1.51
CA MET A 9 -7.49 12.86 1.88
C MET A 9 -6.27 12.16 1.29
N ALA A 10 -6.23 10.83 1.29
CA ALA A 10 -5.22 10.05 0.58
C ALA A 10 -5.28 10.31 -0.94
N LEU A 11 -6.49 10.36 -1.52
CA LEU A 11 -6.70 10.68 -2.93
C LEU A 11 -6.36 12.15 -3.26
N LYS A 12 -6.58 13.11 -2.35
CA LYS A 12 -6.15 14.50 -2.56
C LYS A 12 -4.63 14.68 -2.46
N GLY A 13 -3.96 13.95 -1.58
CA GLY A 13 -2.51 13.85 -1.57
C GLY A 13 -2.00 13.24 -2.87
N TYR A 14 -2.69 12.22 -3.38
CA TYR A 14 -2.41 11.61 -4.69
C TYR A 14 -2.62 12.57 -5.88
N ASP A 15 -3.69 13.38 -5.89
CA ASP A 15 -3.92 14.41 -6.92
C ASP A 15 -2.83 15.49 -6.93
N ALA A 16 -2.19 15.77 -5.79
CA ALA A 16 -1.03 16.65 -5.72
C ALA A 16 0.24 15.99 -6.29
N ILE A 17 0.35 14.66 -6.20
CA ILE A 17 1.45 13.85 -6.75
C ILE A 17 1.31 13.64 -8.26
N SER A 18 0.08 13.58 -8.80
CA SER A 18 -0.14 13.41 -10.26
C SER A 18 -0.09 14.71 -11.07
N ARG A 19 0.16 15.85 -10.41
CA ARG A 19 0.07 17.19 -11.01
C ARG A 19 1.35 17.74 -11.62
N ASP A 20 2.31 16.88 -11.95
CA ASP A 20 3.30 17.22 -12.96
C ASP A 20 2.63 17.10 -14.36
N GLU A 21 2.45 18.26 -14.97
CA GLU A 21 1.60 18.57 -16.13
C GLU A 21 1.64 17.58 -17.31
N ILE A 22 0.47 17.11 -17.75
CA ILE A 22 0.25 16.56 -19.11
C ILE A 22 -0.28 17.69 -20.01
N PRO A 23 0.49 18.16 -21.01
CA PRO A 23 -0.09 18.87 -22.14
C PRO A 23 -0.81 17.87 -23.03
N ASN A 24 -2.10 18.13 -23.23
CA ASN A 24 -3.02 17.38 -24.06
C ASN A 24 -2.66 17.58 -25.55
N ASP A 25 -2.24 16.53 -26.25
CA ASP A 25 -2.38 16.47 -27.71
C ASP A 25 -3.06 15.16 -28.15
N LYS A 26 -4.13 15.37 -28.91
CA LYS A 26 -4.96 14.36 -29.55
C LYS A 26 -4.22 13.92 -30.79
N ASN A 27 -3.58 12.74 -30.80
CA ASN A 27 -3.43 11.86 -31.98
C ASN A 27 -2.70 10.56 -31.61
N ASN A 28 -3.48 9.49 -31.45
CA ASN A 28 -3.19 8.08 -31.73
C ASN A 28 -1.70 7.63 -31.93
N ILE A 29 -0.99 7.20 -30.88
CA ILE A 29 0.16 6.26 -30.92
C ILE A 29 0.21 5.43 -29.58
N PRO A 30 0.89 4.27 -29.48
CA PRO A 30 0.44 3.08 -28.77
C PRO A 30 0.76 3.11 -27.25
N MET A 31 0.08 2.26 -26.48
CA MET A 31 0.43 1.98 -25.09
C MET A 31 1.87 1.42 -25.00
N THR A 32 2.83 2.29 -24.70
CA THR A 32 4.12 1.90 -24.12
C THR A 32 4.54 2.94 -23.09
N THR A 33 4.38 2.62 -21.82
CA THR A 33 5.29 3.07 -20.77
C THR A 33 5.38 1.96 -19.72
N ASN A 34 6.47 1.19 -19.82
CA ASN A 34 7.05 0.45 -18.70
C ASN A 34 7.32 1.44 -17.59
N ASN A 35 6.46 1.50 -16.58
CA ASN A 35 6.79 2.13 -15.30
C ASN A 35 6.54 1.09 -14.21
N SER A 36 7.56 0.29 -13.95
CA SER A 36 7.59 -0.72 -12.89
C SER A 36 7.72 -0.03 -11.52
N ARG A 37 6.64 0.57 -11.03
CA ARG A 37 6.59 1.05 -9.64
C ARG A 37 6.19 -0.10 -8.72
N ILE A 38 7.05 -0.41 -7.74
CA ILE A 38 6.70 -1.29 -6.61
C ILE A 38 5.87 -0.41 -5.68
N VAL A 39 4.55 -0.49 -5.77
CA VAL A 39 3.67 0.29 -4.89
C VAL A 39 3.08 -0.58 -3.81
N LEU A 40 3.58 -0.29 -2.61
CA LEU A 40 3.10 -0.54 -1.27
C LEU A 40 1.60 -0.78 -1.12
N LEU A 41 1.24 -1.80 -0.37
CA LEU A 41 0.00 -1.75 0.39
C LEU A 41 0.23 -0.82 1.58
N VAL A 42 -0.28 0.42 1.48
CA VAL A 42 -0.56 1.22 2.69
C VAL A 42 -1.82 0.63 3.29
N ALA A 43 -1.65 -0.26 4.26
CA ALA A 43 -2.75 -0.77 5.05
C ALA A 43 -3.21 0.33 6.00
N ALA A 44 -4.11 1.20 5.56
CA ALA A 44 -5.05 1.82 6.49
C ALA A 44 -6.01 0.71 6.97
N LEU A 45 -5.52 -0.20 7.81
CA LEU A 45 -6.34 -1.17 8.53
C LEU A 45 -7.13 -0.43 9.62
N SER A 46 -8.08 0.39 9.20
CA SER A 46 -9.23 0.71 10.04
C SER A 46 -10.30 -0.33 9.71
N ALA A 47 -10.45 -1.30 10.61
CA ALA A 47 -11.40 -2.38 10.54
C ALA A 47 -12.79 -1.94 10.01
N CYS A 48 -13.26 -2.55 8.92
CA CYS A 48 -14.69 -2.64 8.64
C CYS A 48 -15.02 -3.80 7.70
N ALA A 49 -15.11 -5.01 8.27
CA ALA A 49 -15.99 -6.05 7.74
C ALA A 49 -17.45 -5.66 8.03
N ALA A 50 -17.95 -4.62 7.36
CA ALA A 50 -19.36 -4.22 7.37
C ALA A 50 -19.65 -3.26 6.19
N GLY A 51 -19.44 -3.74 4.97
CA GLY A 51 -19.73 -2.95 3.76
C GLY A 51 -20.15 -3.77 2.53
N LEU A 52 -19.88 -5.08 2.52
CA LEU A 52 -20.16 -5.95 1.36
C LEU A 52 -21.57 -6.57 1.40
N MET A 53 -22.59 -5.76 1.66
CA MET A 53 -24.02 -6.18 1.65
C MET A 53 -24.93 -5.24 0.84
N LEU A 54 -24.38 -4.44 -0.08
CA LEU A 54 -25.19 -3.69 -1.04
C LEU A 54 -24.46 -3.51 -2.37
N ARG A 55 -24.47 -4.55 -3.23
CA ARG A 55 -24.49 -4.42 -4.70
C ARG A 55 -24.68 -5.75 -5.44
N GLN A 56 -25.51 -6.66 -4.92
CA GLN A 56 -25.86 -7.92 -5.63
C GLN A 56 -26.98 -7.78 -6.68
N ASN A 57 -27.41 -6.57 -7.08
CA ASN A 57 -28.60 -6.42 -7.94
C ASN A 57 -28.38 -5.73 -9.29
N LEU A 58 -27.22 -5.90 -9.93
CA LEU A 58 -27.11 -5.69 -11.38
C LEU A 58 -26.09 -6.67 -11.91
N LEU A 59 -26.58 -7.72 -12.58
CA LEU A 59 -25.96 -8.54 -13.64
C LEU A 59 -26.68 -9.91 -13.64
N ALA A 60 -28.02 -9.86 -13.72
CA ALA A 60 -28.79 -10.95 -14.28
C ALA A 60 -29.26 -10.48 -15.65
N GLU A 61 -29.15 -11.37 -16.64
CA GLU A 61 -29.52 -11.22 -18.06
C GLU A 61 -28.37 -10.86 -19.01
N THR A 62 -27.69 -11.91 -19.50
CA THR A 62 -27.70 -12.27 -20.94
C THR A 62 -27.02 -13.64 -21.17
N GLN A 63 -27.82 -14.62 -21.62
CA GLN A 63 -27.55 -15.71 -22.60
C GLN A 63 -26.32 -16.64 -22.34
N GLY A 64 -26.37 -17.97 -22.34
CA GLY A 64 -27.14 -18.93 -23.15
C GLY A 64 -26.25 -19.61 -24.20
N GLY A 65 -25.65 -20.78 -23.90
CA GLY A 65 -25.28 -21.79 -24.93
C GLY A 65 -23.81 -22.26 -25.09
N SER A 66 -23.63 -23.59 -24.91
CA SER A 66 -22.68 -24.57 -25.47
C SER A 66 -21.23 -24.71 -24.98
N ASP A 67 -20.95 -25.95 -24.54
CA ASP A 67 -19.70 -26.58 -24.13
C ASP A 67 -18.54 -26.46 -25.13
N LEU A 68 -17.40 -25.92 -24.68
CA LEU A 68 -16.04 -26.29 -25.13
C LEU A 68 -15.02 -26.00 -24.01
N ALA A 69 -14.42 -27.06 -23.47
CA ALA A 69 -13.18 -27.11 -22.67
C ALA A 69 -12.95 -26.01 -21.61
N GLU A 70 -13.29 -26.31 -20.35
CA GLU A 70 -12.86 -25.52 -19.19
C GLU A 70 -11.34 -25.65 -18.99
N GLY A 71 -10.57 -24.74 -19.59
CA GLY A 71 -9.29 -24.32 -19.02
C GLY A 71 -9.51 -23.70 -17.64
N PRO A 72 -8.48 -23.54 -16.79
CA PRO A 72 -8.66 -23.04 -15.43
C PRO A 72 -9.44 -21.73 -15.49
N SER A 73 -10.61 -21.76 -14.84
CA SER A 73 -11.55 -20.66 -14.74
C SER A 73 -10.77 -19.36 -14.56
N LYS A 74 -10.92 -18.47 -15.53
CA LYS A 74 -10.38 -17.11 -15.50
C LYS A 74 -11.05 -16.46 -14.29
N PHE A 75 -10.38 -16.48 -13.14
CA PHE A 75 -10.93 -15.91 -11.91
C PHE A 75 -11.11 -14.41 -12.18
N VAL A 76 -12.33 -14.00 -12.48
CA VAL A 76 -12.68 -12.60 -12.65
C VAL A 76 -12.66 -12.04 -11.25
N VAL A 77 -11.60 -11.32 -10.94
CA VAL A 77 -11.53 -10.56 -9.70
C VAL A 77 -12.52 -9.40 -9.87
N ASP A 78 -13.72 -9.52 -9.29
CA ASP A 78 -14.78 -8.50 -9.34
C ASP A 78 -14.40 -7.20 -8.59
N SER A 79 -13.21 -7.19 -7.98
CA SER A 79 -12.62 -6.04 -7.31
C SER A 79 -11.32 -5.63 -8.00
N LEU A 80 -11.16 -4.34 -8.21
CA LEU A 80 -9.89 -3.72 -8.63
C LEU A 80 -9.28 -2.96 -7.45
N PRO A 81 -7.95 -2.71 -7.49
CA PRO A 81 -7.34 -1.75 -6.58
C PRO A 81 -8.05 -0.39 -6.61
N VAL A 82 -8.00 0.34 -5.50
CA VAL A 82 -8.58 1.69 -5.40
C VAL A 82 -7.96 2.66 -6.41
N ASP A 83 -6.68 2.50 -6.71
CA ASP A 83 -5.99 3.24 -7.76
C ASP A 83 -6.25 2.59 -9.12
N SER A 84 -7.04 3.26 -9.96
CA SER A 84 -7.30 2.81 -11.34
C SER A 84 -6.06 2.87 -12.24
N GLY A 85 -5.03 3.61 -11.84
CA GLY A 85 -3.71 3.68 -12.48
C GLY A 85 -2.67 2.73 -11.87
N ALA A 86 -3.09 1.79 -11.01
CA ALA A 86 -2.18 0.82 -10.39
C ALA A 86 -1.38 0.05 -11.44
N SER A 87 -0.10 -0.20 -11.15
CA SER A 87 0.78 -0.95 -12.05
C SER A 87 0.28 -2.40 -12.21
N ALA A 88 0.67 -3.06 -13.30
CA ALA A 88 0.33 -4.46 -13.52
C ALA A 88 0.81 -5.37 -12.36
N LYS A 89 1.94 -5.04 -11.72
CA LYS A 89 2.46 -5.75 -10.55
C LYS A 89 1.56 -5.56 -9.33
N THR A 90 1.09 -4.34 -9.06
CA THR A 90 0.16 -4.05 -7.96
C THR A 90 -1.20 -4.72 -8.17
N VAL A 91 -1.73 -4.71 -9.40
CA VAL A 91 -2.96 -5.44 -9.76
C VAL A 91 -2.77 -6.96 -9.59
N GLY A 92 -1.60 -7.47 -9.98
CA GLY A 92 -1.22 -8.88 -9.77
C GLY A 92 -1.16 -9.26 -8.30
N LEU A 93 -0.50 -8.46 -7.46
CA LEU A 93 -0.45 -8.64 -6.01
C LEU A 93 -1.86 -8.66 -5.40
N PHE A 94 -2.69 -7.68 -5.72
CA PHE A 94 -4.07 -7.59 -5.21
C PHE A 94 -4.88 -8.83 -5.58
N SER A 95 -4.78 -9.28 -6.84
CA SER A 95 -5.43 -10.51 -7.31
C SER A 95 -4.94 -11.74 -6.56
N SER A 96 -3.62 -11.88 -6.37
CA SER A 96 -3.02 -12.98 -5.62
C SER A 96 -3.46 -13.03 -4.16
N LEU A 97 -3.61 -11.86 -3.50
CA LEU A 97 -4.12 -11.78 -2.13
C LEU A 97 -5.59 -12.22 -2.02
N LEU A 98 -6.41 -11.90 -3.03
CA LEU A 98 -7.80 -12.35 -3.07
C LEU A 98 -7.89 -13.86 -3.33
N MET A 99 -7.03 -14.41 -4.18
CA MET A 99 -6.92 -15.85 -4.36
C MET A 99 -6.46 -16.55 -3.07
N ALA A 100 -5.49 -15.97 -2.35
CA ALA A 100 -5.03 -16.50 -1.06
C ALA A 100 -6.15 -16.48 -0.02
N ARG A 101 -6.94 -15.40 0.06
CA ARG A 101 -8.13 -15.29 0.94
C ARG A 101 -9.12 -16.44 0.72
N ASP A 102 -9.32 -16.84 -0.54
CA ASP A 102 -10.28 -17.88 -0.90
C ASP A 102 -9.70 -19.31 -0.82
N SER A 103 -8.47 -19.43 -0.30
CA SER A 103 -7.76 -20.70 -0.10
C SER A 103 -7.77 -21.16 1.36
N ASP A 104 -7.17 -22.32 1.63
CA ASP A 104 -6.91 -22.86 2.97
C ASP A 104 -5.57 -22.40 3.57
N ARG A 105 -4.92 -21.42 2.94
CA ARG A 105 -3.59 -20.91 3.31
C ARG A 105 -3.68 -19.50 3.88
N PHE A 106 -2.70 -19.15 4.69
CA PHE A 106 -2.51 -17.78 5.19
C PHE A 106 -1.09 -17.31 4.90
N LEU A 107 -0.94 -15.99 4.77
CA LEU A 107 0.36 -15.35 4.64
C LEU A 107 0.87 -14.98 6.04
N PHE A 108 2.05 -15.47 6.40
CA PHE A 108 2.74 -15.03 7.61
C PHE A 108 3.56 -13.78 7.32
N GLY A 109 3.39 -12.75 8.15
CA GLY A 109 4.12 -11.49 8.05
C GLY A 109 4.86 -11.14 9.32
N HIS A 110 5.95 -10.37 9.20
CA HIS A 110 6.73 -9.89 10.32
C HIS A 110 7.17 -8.43 10.11
N GLN A 111 6.99 -7.61 11.15
CA GLN A 111 7.38 -6.20 11.14
C GLN A 111 8.89 -6.08 11.32
N ASN A 112 9.53 -5.24 10.50
CA ASN A 112 10.95 -4.90 10.56
C ASN A 112 11.88 -6.12 10.42
N ASP A 113 11.44 -7.17 9.72
CA ASP A 113 12.10 -8.48 9.72
C ASP A 113 13.57 -8.45 9.26
N ASN A 114 13.89 -7.67 8.22
CA ASN A 114 15.26 -7.48 7.74
C ASN A 114 15.90 -6.18 8.21
N PHE A 115 15.26 -5.45 9.12
CA PHE A 115 15.77 -4.20 9.67
C PHE A 115 16.27 -4.37 11.11
N LEU A 116 15.49 -5.06 11.95
CA LEU A 116 15.78 -5.21 13.37
C LEU A 116 15.35 -6.58 13.89
N GLY A 117 16.27 -7.27 14.54
CA GLY A 117 15.99 -8.52 15.25
C GLY A 117 16.62 -8.56 16.63
N GLN A 118 16.56 -9.71 17.27
CA GLN A 118 17.01 -9.90 18.65
C GLN A 118 18.48 -9.52 18.86
N TYR A 119 19.34 -9.77 17.86
CA TYR A 119 20.78 -9.60 17.93
C TYR A 119 21.38 -8.79 16.78
N PHE A 120 20.55 -8.17 15.94
CA PHE A 120 21.02 -7.39 14.81
C PHE A 120 20.15 -6.15 14.58
N ARG A 121 20.79 -5.15 13.99
CA ARG A 121 20.16 -4.00 13.37
C ARG A 121 20.88 -3.76 12.05
N ASP A 122 20.14 -3.68 10.96
CA ASP A 122 20.67 -3.43 9.62
C ASP A 122 20.08 -2.13 9.09
N ASP A 123 20.74 -0.99 9.35
CA ASP A 123 20.28 0.32 8.88
C ASP A 123 20.45 0.51 7.36
N VAL A 124 21.15 -0.39 6.66
CA VAL A 124 21.46 -0.25 5.21
C VAL A 124 20.73 -1.27 4.33
N GLY A 125 20.09 -2.28 4.89
CA GLY A 125 19.23 -3.24 4.18
C GLY A 125 19.98 -4.24 3.29
N LYS A 126 21.26 -4.51 3.59
CA LYS A 126 22.15 -5.35 2.77
C LYS A 126 22.65 -6.61 3.46
N ALA A 127 22.39 -6.77 4.76
CA ALA A 127 22.86 -7.92 5.51
C ALA A 127 21.95 -9.14 5.35
N GLY A 128 20.68 -8.93 4.99
CA GLY A 128 19.70 -10.02 4.78
C GLY A 128 19.40 -10.82 6.05
N HIS A 129 19.65 -10.26 7.23
CA HIS A 129 19.34 -10.90 8.51
C HIS A 129 17.83 -10.99 8.71
N SER A 130 17.36 -12.05 9.38
CA SER A 130 15.96 -12.23 9.75
C SER A 130 15.87 -13.27 10.87
N ASP A 131 15.18 -12.92 11.95
CA ASP A 131 14.92 -13.88 13.03
C ASP A 131 13.97 -14.99 12.56
N VAL A 132 13.04 -14.68 11.65
CA VAL A 132 12.12 -15.66 11.05
C VAL A 132 12.89 -16.67 10.20
N MET A 133 13.82 -16.21 9.34
CA MET A 133 14.71 -17.08 8.58
C MET A 133 15.54 -17.97 9.50
N ASN A 134 16.15 -17.40 10.53
CA ASN A 134 16.97 -18.15 11.47
C ASN A 134 16.17 -19.23 12.23
N ALA A 135 14.92 -18.95 12.57
CA ALA A 135 14.08 -19.87 13.33
C ALA A 135 13.41 -20.95 12.46
N THR A 136 13.05 -20.63 11.21
CA THR A 136 12.17 -21.48 10.39
C THR A 136 12.82 -21.99 9.10
N GLY A 137 13.96 -21.43 8.69
CA GLY A 137 14.62 -21.72 7.41
C GLY A 137 13.96 -21.05 6.20
N SER A 138 13.07 -20.07 6.41
CA SER A 138 12.46 -19.27 5.33
C SER A 138 12.15 -17.85 5.82
N TYR A 139 12.21 -16.87 4.91
CA TYR A 139 11.76 -15.50 5.19
C TYR A 139 10.22 -15.44 5.36
N PRO A 140 9.68 -14.41 6.04
CA PRO A 140 8.24 -14.21 6.08
C PRO A 140 7.71 -13.89 4.67
N GLY A 141 6.45 -14.24 4.40
CA GLY A 141 5.81 -13.92 3.13
C GLY A 141 5.36 -12.46 3.04
N LEU A 142 5.40 -11.72 4.15
CA LEU A 142 5.14 -10.29 4.22
C LEU A 142 6.15 -9.59 5.13
N PHE A 143 6.74 -8.50 4.64
CA PHE A 143 7.63 -7.61 5.38
C PHE A 143 6.90 -6.31 5.66
N GLY A 144 6.75 -5.98 6.94
CA GLY A 144 6.16 -4.73 7.40
C GLY A 144 7.23 -3.70 7.79
N PHE A 145 6.97 -2.42 7.52
CA PHE A 145 7.82 -1.28 7.92
C PHE A 145 6.94 -0.14 8.46
N ASP A 146 7.51 0.85 9.16
CA ASP A 146 6.76 1.99 9.70
C ASP A 146 7.23 3.31 9.06
N TRP A 147 6.30 4.11 8.53
CA TRP A 147 6.63 5.43 8.00
C TRP A 147 7.12 6.42 9.06
N LEU A 148 6.82 6.19 10.34
CA LEU A 148 7.36 7.01 11.42
C LEU A 148 8.89 6.93 11.48
N ASP A 149 9.47 5.76 11.19
CA ASP A 149 10.92 5.57 11.12
C ASP A 149 11.58 6.41 10.01
N VAL A 150 10.87 6.63 8.90
CA VAL A 150 11.31 7.54 7.84
C VAL A 150 11.17 9.00 8.27
N LEU A 151 10.02 9.38 8.80
CA LEU A 151 9.68 10.77 9.10
C LEU A 151 10.47 11.36 10.28
N GLU A 152 10.72 10.56 11.32
CA GLU A 152 11.38 11.01 12.54
C GLU A 152 12.88 10.71 12.52
N ASN A 153 13.25 9.49 12.10
CA ASN A 153 14.62 9.03 12.17
C ASN A 153 15.39 9.22 10.85
N GLY A 154 14.71 9.65 9.78
CA GLY A 154 15.33 9.85 8.47
C GLY A 154 15.83 8.55 7.84
N LEU A 155 15.25 7.40 8.22
CA LEU A 155 15.63 6.10 7.69
C LEU A 155 15.21 5.98 6.22
N ASP A 156 16.02 5.29 5.43
CA ASP A 156 15.72 4.97 4.03
C ASP A 156 15.61 3.46 3.88
N PHE A 157 14.39 2.97 3.67
CA PHE A 157 14.08 1.54 3.54
C PHE A 157 14.24 1.00 2.11
N THR A 158 14.81 1.76 1.17
CA THR A 158 14.88 1.36 -0.25
C THR A 158 15.52 -0.02 -0.43
N GLU A 159 16.66 -0.27 0.22
CA GLU A 159 17.37 -1.55 0.10
C GLU A 159 16.61 -2.69 0.81
N HIS A 160 15.99 -2.43 1.97
CA HIS A 160 15.15 -3.41 2.67
C HIS A 160 13.95 -3.84 1.84
N VAL A 161 13.30 -2.87 1.19
CA VAL A 161 12.15 -3.09 0.29
C VAL A 161 12.59 -3.85 -0.96
N LYS A 162 13.72 -3.48 -1.58
CA LYS A 162 14.30 -4.20 -2.72
C LYS A 162 14.64 -5.65 -2.34
N PHE A 163 15.21 -5.89 -1.16
CA PHE A 163 15.49 -7.22 -0.63
C PHE A 163 14.20 -8.04 -0.48
N ALA A 164 13.21 -7.52 0.24
CA ALA A 164 11.95 -8.23 0.48
C ALA A 164 11.20 -8.53 -0.83
N TYR A 165 11.19 -7.58 -1.77
CA TYR A 165 10.64 -7.79 -3.11
C TYR A 165 11.39 -8.87 -3.89
N GLY A 166 12.72 -8.90 -3.81
CA GLY A 166 13.58 -9.91 -4.43
C GLY A 166 13.31 -11.34 -3.91
N GLU A 167 12.96 -11.46 -2.62
CA GLU A 167 12.51 -12.71 -2.01
C GLU A 167 11.05 -13.08 -2.36
N GLY A 168 10.38 -12.27 -3.19
CA GLY A 168 8.99 -12.50 -3.62
C GLY A 168 7.96 -12.20 -2.54
N ALA A 169 8.34 -11.47 -1.49
CA ALA A 169 7.45 -11.15 -0.38
C ALA A 169 6.52 -9.97 -0.69
N VAL A 170 5.42 -9.91 0.06
CA VAL A 170 4.54 -8.75 0.11
C VAL A 170 5.18 -7.68 0.98
N ILE A 171 5.07 -6.41 0.56
CA ILE A 171 5.60 -5.27 1.32
C ILE A 171 4.42 -4.46 1.85
N GLU A 172 4.43 -4.22 3.15
CA GLU A 172 3.44 -3.43 3.87
C GLU A 172 4.15 -2.30 4.61
N PHE A 173 3.52 -1.13 4.64
CA PHE A 173 3.91 -0.08 5.57
C PHE A 173 2.72 0.34 6.41
N ASP A 174 2.94 0.38 7.71
CA ASP A 174 2.06 1.08 8.63
C ASP A 174 2.57 2.51 8.86
N TRP A 175 1.74 3.31 9.50
CA TRP A 175 2.13 4.66 9.89
C TRP A 175 1.47 5.04 11.21
N LYS A 176 2.31 5.33 12.20
CA LYS A 176 1.88 5.82 13.52
C LYS A 176 2.15 7.33 13.63
N PRO A 177 1.39 8.20 12.93
CA PRO A 177 1.68 9.63 12.90
C PRO A 177 1.57 10.24 14.29
N TYR A 178 2.38 11.26 14.53
CA TYR A 178 2.14 12.18 15.63
C TYR A 178 0.81 12.91 15.44
N ASN A 179 0.24 13.35 16.56
CA ASN A 179 -0.94 14.17 16.57
C ASN A 179 -0.62 15.54 15.92
N PRO A 180 -1.20 15.88 14.75
CA PRO A 180 -0.84 17.10 14.02
C PRO A 180 -1.30 18.39 14.73
N GLU A 181 -2.21 18.27 15.69
CA GLU A 181 -2.67 19.42 16.48
C GLU A 181 -1.69 19.76 17.60
N THR A 182 -1.28 18.76 18.37
CA THR A 182 -0.52 18.93 19.63
C THR A 182 0.98 18.66 19.47
N GLY A 183 1.36 17.84 18.48
CA GLY A 183 2.71 17.33 18.29
C GLY A 183 3.07 16.14 19.19
N GLY A 184 2.12 15.60 19.96
CA GLY A 184 2.32 14.38 20.74
C GLY A 184 2.40 13.13 19.86
N ASP A 185 2.83 12.01 20.44
CA ASP A 185 2.92 10.73 19.72
C ASP A 185 1.54 10.18 19.29
N SER A 186 1.53 9.01 18.64
CA SER A 186 0.29 8.38 18.16
C SER A 186 -0.70 7.97 19.26
N ASN A 187 -0.27 7.94 20.53
CA ASN A 187 -1.14 7.71 21.68
C ASN A 187 -1.68 9.03 22.29
N ASP A 188 -1.21 10.19 21.83
CA ASP A 188 -1.77 11.47 22.23
C ASP A 188 -3.15 11.69 21.56
N VAL A 189 -4.18 11.24 22.25
CA VAL A 189 -5.59 11.40 21.85
C VAL A 189 -6.20 12.73 22.33
N SER A 190 -5.40 13.68 22.80
CA SER A 190 -5.88 15.00 23.20
C SER A 190 -6.18 15.91 22.00
N GLY A 191 -6.95 16.97 22.24
CA GLY A 191 -7.44 17.85 21.18
C GLY A 191 -8.55 17.21 20.33
N LYS A 192 -8.65 17.62 19.07
CA LYS A 192 -9.58 17.08 18.06
C LYS A 192 -8.92 17.00 16.68
N PRO A 193 -7.73 16.36 16.54
CA PRO A 193 -6.93 16.40 15.32
C PRO A 193 -7.71 15.95 14.08
N CYS A 194 -8.46 14.83 14.16
CA CYS A 194 -9.25 14.35 13.02
C CYS A 194 -10.35 15.33 12.59
N SER A 195 -11.01 15.99 13.55
CA SER A 195 -12.02 17.01 13.22
C SER A 195 -11.37 18.24 12.61
N LYS A 196 -10.20 18.66 13.09
CA LYS A 196 -9.47 19.81 12.53
C LYS A 196 -8.98 19.55 11.11
N LEU A 197 -8.48 18.35 10.83
CA LEU A 197 -8.15 17.90 9.48
C LEU A 197 -9.40 17.93 8.57
N ARG A 198 -10.51 17.34 9.02
CA ARG A 198 -11.78 17.36 8.29
C ARG A 198 -12.26 18.77 7.97
N ASP A 199 -12.19 19.65 8.96
CA ASP A 199 -12.68 21.02 8.89
C ASP A 199 -11.67 21.95 8.16
N GLY A 200 -10.59 21.38 7.61
CA GLY A 200 -9.61 22.10 6.78
C GLY A 200 -8.77 23.12 7.56
N LYS A 201 -8.48 22.85 8.84
CA LYS A 201 -7.63 23.74 9.64
C LYS A 201 -6.21 23.72 9.09
N LYS A 202 -5.75 24.92 8.68
CA LYS A 202 -4.52 25.07 7.90
C LYS A 202 -3.29 24.44 8.56
N LYS A 203 -3.07 24.67 9.87
CA LYS A 203 -1.91 24.11 10.58
C LYS A 203 -1.91 22.58 10.47
N GLU A 204 -3.00 21.94 10.87
CA GLU A 204 -3.10 20.49 10.89
C GLU A 204 -3.04 19.89 9.47
N ILE A 205 -3.65 20.54 8.48
CA ILE A 205 -3.55 20.15 7.07
C ILE A 205 -2.10 20.24 6.57
N ASP A 206 -1.45 21.39 6.73
CA ASP A 206 -0.09 21.62 6.24
C ASP A 206 0.90 20.61 6.88
N THR A 207 0.76 20.34 8.19
CA THR A 207 1.55 19.32 8.89
C THR A 207 1.31 17.93 8.30
N TYR A 208 0.06 17.51 8.16
CA TYR A 208 -0.28 16.17 7.69
C TYR A 208 0.11 15.94 6.23
N THR A 209 -0.11 16.94 5.35
CA THR A 209 0.31 16.83 3.95
C THR A 209 1.82 16.89 3.80
N GLY A 210 2.54 17.64 4.64
CA GLY A 210 4.00 17.65 4.64
C GLY A 210 4.59 16.26 4.91
N TRP A 211 4.01 15.50 5.84
CA TRP A 211 4.42 14.10 6.04
C TRP A 211 4.09 13.21 4.83
N MET A 212 2.91 13.40 4.22
CA MET A 212 2.53 12.65 3.02
C MET A 212 3.45 12.94 1.83
N ASP A 213 3.95 14.17 1.68
CA ASP A 213 4.88 14.53 0.62
C ASP A 213 6.22 13.80 0.77
N ILE A 214 6.70 13.63 2.01
CA ILE A 214 7.91 12.85 2.32
C ILE A 214 7.67 11.38 2.01
N ILE A 215 6.58 10.80 2.51
CA ILE A 215 6.19 9.40 2.25
C ILE A 215 6.10 9.14 0.73
N ALA A 216 5.43 10.02 0.00
CA ALA A 216 5.33 9.91 -1.46
C ALA A 216 6.69 10.03 -2.15
N GLY A 217 7.60 10.86 -1.62
CA GLY A 217 8.99 10.96 -2.04
C GLY A 217 9.72 9.63 -1.93
N ASP A 218 9.56 8.94 -0.80
CA ASP A 218 10.23 7.67 -0.54
C ASP A 218 9.62 6.51 -1.34
N ILE A 219 8.29 6.45 -1.47
CA ILE A 219 7.63 5.46 -2.34
C ILE A 219 8.16 5.53 -3.78
N ARG A 220 8.49 6.73 -4.28
CA ARG A 220 9.06 6.90 -5.63
C ARG A 220 10.46 6.30 -5.79
N LYS A 221 11.21 6.09 -4.70
CA LYS A 221 12.51 5.43 -4.73
C LYS A 221 12.39 3.91 -4.89
N PHE A 222 11.26 3.33 -4.48
CA PHE A 222 11.00 1.88 -4.53
C PHE A 222 10.72 1.42 -5.96
N THR A 223 11.78 1.30 -6.73
CA THR A 223 11.78 0.84 -8.12
C THR A 223 12.62 -0.42 -8.24
N ASP A 224 12.31 -1.25 -9.23
CA ASP A 224 13.07 -2.46 -9.59
C ASP A 224 14.22 -2.17 -10.57
N GLU A 225 14.41 -0.90 -10.95
CA GLU A 225 15.51 -0.44 -11.78
C GLU A 225 16.66 0.06 -10.88
N ASP A 226 17.91 -0.24 -11.27
CA ASP A 226 19.12 0.25 -10.62
C ASP A 226 19.41 1.72 -10.97
#